data_AF-A0A2U1UXC0-F1
#
_entry.id   AF-A0A2U1UXC0-F1
#
_cell.length_a   1.000
_cell.length_b   1.000
_cell.length_c   1.000
_cell.angle_alpha   90.00
_cell.angle_beta   90.00
_cell.angle_gamma   90.00
#
_symmetry.space_group_name_H-M   'P 1'
#
loop_
_entity.id
_entity.type
_entity.pdbx_description
1 polymer ?
#
loop_
_entity_poly.entity_id
_entity_poly.type
_entity_poly.pdbx_seq_one_letter_code
_entity_poly.pdbx_strand_id
1 'polypeptide(L)'
;VLGQHRATQRQAPAPPDDEAALTAAIIGLARQYGRYGYRRITALLQAEGWGCNHKRVERIWRREGLKVPARQPKRGRLWLNDGSCVRLRPERPDHVWAYDFVEDRTRDGRKLRMLNVVDEFTRECLAIRVARKLSSLDVI
;
A
#
# COMPACT_ATOMS: atom_id res chain seq x y z
N VAL A 1 -27.41 -46.31 -35.14
CA VAL A 1 -27.31 -45.53 -33.87
C VAL A 1 -25.99 -44.76 -33.91
N LEU A 2 -26.04 -43.43 -33.99
CA LEU A 2 -24.81 -42.60 -34.06
C LEU A 2 -24.05 -42.71 -32.73
N GLY A 3 -22.84 -43.27 -32.76
CA GLY A 3 -21.95 -43.51 -31.60
C GLY A 3 -21.30 -42.24 -31.05
N GLN A 4 -22.06 -41.15 -30.90
CA GLN A 4 -21.53 -39.89 -30.42
C GLN A 4 -21.62 -39.81 -28.89
N HIS A 5 -20.48 -39.57 -28.24
CA HIS A 5 -20.38 -39.48 -26.78
C HIS A 5 -21.21 -38.29 -26.26
N ARG A 6 -22.04 -38.50 -25.23
CA ARG A 6 -22.94 -37.48 -24.64
C ARG A 6 -22.25 -36.16 -24.26
N ALA A 7 -20.95 -36.18 -24.00
CA ALA A 7 -20.18 -34.98 -23.68
C ALA A 7 -20.02 -34.00 -24.86
N THR A 8 -20.11 -34.49 -26.10
CA THR A 8 -19.86 -33.69 -27.32
C THR A 8 -21.02 -32.77 -27.67
N GLN A 9 -22.23 -33.03 -27.13
CA GLN A 9 -23.45 -32.26 -27.39
C GLN A 9 -23.89 -31.43 -26.17
N ARG A 10 -22.95 -30.95 -25.33
CA ARG A 10 -23.32 -30.05 -24.23
C ARG A 10 -23.65 -28.67 -24.79
N GLN A 11 -24.94 -28.35 -24.84
CA GLN A 11 -25.41 -26.98 -24.99
C GLN A 11 -24.80 -26.13 -23.88
N ALA A 12 -24.13 -25.04 -24.26
CA ALA A 12 -23.60 -24.11 -23.27
C ALA A 12 -24.78 -23.53 -22.48
N PRO A 13 -24.73 -23.51 -21.14
CA PRO A 13 -25.78 -22.89 -20.35
C PRO A 13 -25.91 -21.43 -20.76
N ALA A 14 -27.12 -21.01 -21.09
CA ALA A 14 -27.40 -19.61 -21.39
C ALA A 14 -27.05 -18.76 -20.16
N PRO A 15 -26.38 -17.61 -20.34
CA PRO A 15 -26.17 -16.69 -19.24
C PRO A 15 -27.52 -16.24 -18.68
N PRO A 16 -27.67 -16.08 -17.36
CA PRO A 16 -28.87 -15.52 -16.77
C PRO A 16 -29.16 -14.11 -17.31
N ASP A 17 -30.44 -13.73 -17.39
CA ASP A 17 -30.86 -12.43 -17.93
C ASP A 17 -30.27 -11.23 -17.18
N ASP A 18 -29.96 -11.38 -15.89
CA ASP A 18 -29.36 -10.34 -15.04
C ASP A 18 -27.84 -10.18 -15.23
N GLU A 19 -27.20 -11.00 -16.09
CA GLU A 19 -25.73 -11.02 -16.20
C GLU A 19 -25.16 -9.73 -16.79
N ALA A 20 -25.87 -9.10 -17.71
CA ALA A 20 -25.47 -7.79 -18.26
C ALA A 20 -25.52 -6.70 -17.18
N ALA A 21 -26.59 -6.67 -16.39
CA ALA A 21 -26.77 -5.70 -15.31
C ALA A 21 -25.73 -5.91 -14.20
N LEU A 22 -25.46 -7.16 -13.81
CA LEU A 22 -24.42 -7.48 -12.83
C LEU A 22 -23.03 -7.10 -13.33
N THR A 23 -22.73 -7.31 -14.61
CA THR A 23 -21.46 -6.93 -15.22
C THR A 23 -21.25 -5.42 -15.17
N ALA A 24 -22.28 -4.64 -15.52
CA ALA A 24 -22.24 -3.19 -15.43
C ALA A 24 -22.00 -2.69 -14.00
N ALA A 25 -22.67 -3.30 -13.00
CA ALA A 25 -22.48 -2.99 -11.58
C ALA A 25 -21.05 -3.30 -11.11
N ILE A 26 -20.50 -4.47 -11.48
CA ILE A 26 -19.11 -4.84 -11.16
C ILE A 26 -18.12 -3.83 -11.74
N ILE A 27 -18.28 -3.44 -13.00
CA ILE A 27 -17.40 -2.47 -13.67
C ILE A 27 -17.53 -1.09 -13.00
N GLY A 28 -18.76 -0.67 -12.66
CA GLY A 28 -19.01 0.58 -11.94
C GLY A 28 -18.28 0.64 -10.60
N LEU A 29 -18.45 -0.39 -9.77
CA LEU A 29 -17.77 -0.48 -8.48
C LEU A 29 -16.25 -0.61 -8.63
N ALA A 30 -15.76 -1.34 -9.63
CA ALA A 30 -14.32 -1.45 -9.87
C ALA A 30 -13.70 -0.09 -10.30
N ARG A 31 -14.42 0.72 -11.08
CA ARG A 31 -14.00 2.07 -11.46
C ARG A 31 -14.00 3.03 -10.27
N GLN A 32 -15.04 2.96 -9.44
CA GLN A 32 -15.14 3.78 -8.23
C GLN A 32 -14.08 3.39 -7.18
N TYR A 33 -13.84 2.10 -7.01
CA TYR A 33 -12.94 1.53 -6.00
C TYR A 33 -11.79 0.77 -6.64
N GLY A 34 -10.93 1.46 -7.38
CA GLY A 34 -9.86 0.85 -8.20
C GLY A 34 -8.84 -0.05 -7.48
N ARG A 35 -8.84 -0.12 -6.14
CA ARG A 35 -7.98 -1.03 -5.34
C ARG A 35 -8.73 -2.23 -4.76
N TYR A 36 -10.03 -2.33 -4.97
CA TYR A 36 -10.84 -3.42 -4.45
C TYR A 36 -10.81 -4.60 -5.42
N GLY A 37 -10.58 -5.80 -4.89
CA GLY A 37 -10.68 -7.03 -5.67
C GLY A 37 -12.09 -7.62 -5.65
N TYR A 38 -12.31 -8.65 -6.46
CA TYR A 38 -13.62 -9.30 -6.65
C TYR A 38 -14.30 -9.67 -5.32
N ARG A 39 -13.55 -10.08 -4.28
CA ARG A 39 -14.12 -10.42 -2.96
C ARG A 39 -14.75 -9.22 -2.26
N ARG A 40 -14.08 -8.07 -2.29
CA ARG A 40 -14.60 -6.84 -1.67
C ARG A 40 -15.76 -6.27 -2.47
N ILE A 41 -15.67 -6.36 -3.80
CA ILE A 41 -16.76 -5.97 -4.71
C ILE A 41 -17.98 -6.86 -4.52
N THR A 42 -17.81 -8.17 -4.31
CA THR A 42 -18.92 -9.08 -3.98
C THR A 42 -19.65 -8.63 -2.71
N ALA A 43 -18.92 -8.23 -1.67
CA ALA A 43 -19.53 -7.76 -0.42
C ALA A 43 -20.32 -6.45 -0.62
N LEU A 44 -19.83 -5.53 -1.47
CA LEU A 44 -20.55 -4.30 -1.82
C LEU A 44 -21.83 -4.61 -2.60
N LEU A 45 -21.74 -5.49 -3.60
CA LEU A 45 -22.92 -5.93 -4.35
C LEU A 45 -23.96 -6.58 -3.44
N GLN A 46 -23.55 -7.41 -2.48
CA GLN A 46 -24.47 -8.00 -1.51
C GLN A 46 -25.12 -6.96 -0.59
N ALA A 47 -24.38 -5.92 -0.19
CA ALA A 47 -24.93 -4.80 0.58
C ALA A 47 -25.94 -3.97 -0.24
N GLU A 48 -25.77 -3.89 -1.55
CA GLU A 48 -26.71 -3.28 -2.51
C GLU A 48 -27.89 -4.21 -2.87
N GLY A 49 -27.97 -5.41 -2.27
CA GLY A 49 -29.09 -6.34 -2.45
C GLY A 49 -28.90 -7.37 -3.56
N TRP A 50 -27.73 -7.45 -4.20
CA TRP A 50 -27.46 -8.47 -5.21
C TRP A 50 -27.29 -9.85 -4.58
N GLY A 51 -28.14 -10.80 -4.97
CA GLY A 51 -28.04 -12.23 -4.60
C GLY A 51 -26.91 -12.99 -5.31
N CYS A 52 -25.72 -12.40 -5.45
CA CYS A 52 -24.62 -12.97 -6.21
C CYS A 52 -23.58 -13.70 -5.33
N ASN A 53 -23.02 -14.80 -5.86
CA ASN A 53 -21.93 -15.54 -5.22
C ASN A 53 -20.57 -14.98 -5.70
N HIS A 54 -19.57 -14.94 -4.82
CA HIS A 54 -18.21 -14.51 -5.15
C HIS A 54 -17.61 -15.25 -6.35
N LYS A 55 -17.95 -16.53 -6.58
CA LYS A 55 -17.49 -17.29 -7.76
C LYS A 55 -18.05 -16.73 -9.07
N ARG A 56 -19.30 -16.25 -9.06
CA ARG A 56 -19.93 -15.60 -10.22
C ARG A 56 -19.24 -14.27 -10.51
N VAL A 57 -19.01 -13.47 -9.48
CA VAL A 57 -18.28 -12.19 -9.57
C VAL A 57 -16.85 -12.41 -10.06
N GLU A 58 -16.13 -13.41 -9.54
CA GLU A 58 -14.76 -13.75 -9.98
C GLU A 58 -14.70 -14.14 -11.46
N ARG A 59 -15.68 -14.90 -11.96
CA ARG A 59 -15.76 -15.27 -13.38
C ARG A 59 -15.97 -14.07 -14.28
N ILE A 60 -16.91 -13.18 -13.94
CA ILE A 60 -17.14 -11.93 -14.67
C ILE A 60 -15.90 -11.04 -14.58
N TRP A 61 -15.31 -10.89 -13.40
CA TRP A 61 -14.09 -10.14 -13.16
C TRP A 61 -12.94 -10.55 -14.07
N ARG A 62 -12.71 -11.85 -14.23
CA ARG A 62 -11.70 -12.40 -15.14
C ARG A 62 -12.07 -12.18 -16.60
N ARG A 63 -13.34 -12.35 -16.99
CA ARG A 63 -13.82 -12.12 -18.36
C ARG A 63 -13.65 -10.66 -18.80
N GLU A 64 -13.99 -9.72 -17.93
CA GLU A 64 -13.85 -8.27 -18.17
C GLU A 64 -12.40 -7.77 -18.04
N GLY A 65 -11.43 -8.67 -17.76
CA GLY A 65 -10.02 -8.32 -17.65
C GLY A 65 -9.67 -7.43 -16.45
N LEU A 66 -10.55 -7.35 -15.46
CA LEU A 66 -10.35 -6.51 -14.28
C LEU A 66 -9.18 -7.03 -13.45
N LYS A 67 -8.32 -6.12 -12.99
CA LYS A 67 -7.19 -6.45 -12.12
C LYS A 67 -7.07 -5.42 -11.01
N VAL A 68 -6.76 -5.90 -9.82
CA VAL A 68 -6.37 -5.02 -8.72
C VAL A 68 -4.94 -4.55 -9.02
N PRO A 69 -4.68 -3.24 -9.09
CA PRO A 69 -3.33 -2.72 -9.23
C PRO A 69 -2.44 -3.24 -8.11
N ALA A 70 -1.21 -3.62 -8.45
CA ALA A 70 -0.22 -3.94 -7.43
C ALA A 70 -0.07 -2.75 -6.48
N ARG A 71 0.10 -3.04 -5.18
CA ARG A 71 0.42 -1.99 -4.21
C ARG A 71 1.69 -1.30 -4.68
N GLN A 72 1.62 0.01 -4.88
CA GLN A 72 2.81 0.79 -5.25
C GLN A 72 3.91 0.49 -4.20
N PRO A 73 5.11 0.09 -4.63
CA PRO A 73 6.20 -0.14 -3.69
C PRO A 73 6.46 1.17 -2.95
N LYS A 74 6.89 1.07 -1.67
CA LYS A 74 7.34 2.25 -0.94
C LYS A 74 8.41 2.93 -1.79
N ARG A 75 8.27 4.23 -2.07
CA ARG A 75 9.31 5.01 -2.75
C ARG A 75 10.60 4.82 -1.96
N GLY A 76 11.60 4.17 -2.58
CA GLY A 76 12.94 4.12 -2.02
C GLY A 76 13.50 5.53 -1.91
N ARG A 77 14.54 5.70 -1.08
CA ARG A 77 15.32 6.94 -1.05
C ARG A 77 15.75 7.27 -2.48
N LEU A 78 15.64 8.53 -2.90
CA LEU A 78 16.16 8.97 -4.19
C LEU A 78 17.69 8.89 -4.13
N TRP A 79 18.23 7.77 -4.58
CA TRP A 79 19.64 7.62 -4.90
C TRP A 79 19.83 8.22 -6.29
N LEU A 80 20.74 9.17 -6.41
CA LEU A 80 21.31 9.51 -7.71
C LEU A 80 22.14 8.30 -8.18
N ASN A 81 22.29 8.12 -9.49
CA ASN A 81 23.02 6.98 -10.08
C ASN A 81 24.52 6.96 -9.71
N ASP A 82 25.02 8.00 -9.02
CA ASP A 82 26.36 8.09 -8.45
C ASP A 82 26.44 7.54 -7.01
N GLY A 83 25.36 6.94 -6.49
CA GLY A 83 25.28 6.42 -5.13
C GLY A 83 25.13 7.51 -4.06
N SER A 84 25.00 8.78 -4.46
CA SER A 84 24.70 9.86 -3.53
C SER A 84 23.20 9.92 -3.25
N CYS A 85 22.86 10.12 -1.98
CA CYS A 85 21.53 10.62 -1.64
C CYS A 85 21.49 12.10 -2.04
N VAL A 86 20.37 12.59 -2.59
CA VAL A 86 20.14 14.05 -2.70
C VAL A 86 20.10 14.63 -1.27
N ARG A 87 21.27 15.00 -0.77
CA ARG A 87 21.50 15.69 0.50
C ARG A 87 22.13 17.02 0.15
N LEU A 88 21.64 18.08 0.76
CA LEU A 88 22.31 19.38 0.71
C LEU A 88 23.74 19.18 1.25
N ARG A 89 24.75 19.50 0.44
CA ARG A 89 26.14 19.41 0.91
C ARG A 89 26.40 20.57 1.87
N PRO A 90 26.96 20.31 3.06
CA PRO A 90 27.37 21.37 3.96
C PRO A 90 28.56 22.13 3.35
N GLU A 91 28.48 23.46 3.28
CA GLU A 91 29.51 24.31 2.64
C GLU A 91 30.25 25.21 3.65
N ARG A 92 29.64 25.43 4.82
CA ARG A 92 30.18 26.26 5.92
C ARG A 92 29.55 25.81 7.24
N PRO A 93 30.12 26.18 8.40
CA PRO A 93 29.48 25.96 9.69
C PRO A 93 28.06 26.53 9.71
N ASP A 94 27.15 25.87 10.42
CA ASP A 94 25.73 26.22 10.56
C ASP A 94 24.92 26.22 9.25
N HIS A 95 25.41 25.55 8.20
CA HIS A 95 24.68 25.43 6.93
C HIS A 95 23.70 24.25 6.94
N VAL A 96 24.11 23.10 7.45
CA VAL A 96 23.30 21.88 7.47
C VAL A 96 23.45 21.20 8.82
N TRP A 97 22.33 21.05 9.52
CA TRP A 97 22.27 20.29 10.75
C TRP A 97 21.64 18.91 10.49
N ALA A 98 22.25 17.89 11.07
CA ALA A 98 21.64 16.60 11.21
C ALA A 98 21.17 16.41 12.64
N TYR A 99 20.04 15.74 12.80
CA TYR A 99 19.60 15.29 14.11
C TYR A 99 19.23 13.82 14.06
N ASP A 100 19.46 13.13 15.17
CA ASP A 100 19.06 11.75 15.35
C ASP A 100 18.45 11.51 16.74
N PHE A 101 17.73 10.41 16.87
CA PHE A 101 17.24 9.94 18.15
C PHE A 101 17.96 8.65 18.51
N VAL A 102 18.67 8.65 19.63
CA VAL A 102 19.23 7.46 20.25
C VAL A 102 18.35 7.08 21.43
N GLU A 103 17.99 5.79 21.54
CA GLU A 103 17.28 5.24 22.69
C GLU A 103 18.21 4.31 23.46
N ASP A 104 18.25 4.47 24.78
CA ASP A 104 18.94 3.57 25.70
C ASP A 104 18.04 3.25 26.92
N ARG A 105 18.49 2.40 27.82
CA ARG A 105 17.77 2.00 29.03
C ARG A 105 18.66 2.13 30.26
N THR A 106 18.11 2.70 31.31
CA THR A 106 18.77 2.70 32.62
C THR A 106 18.75 1.30 33.24
N ARG A 107 19.57 1.05 34.27
CA ARG A 107 19.69 -0.25 34.95
C ARG A 107 18.35 -0.84 35.41
N ASP A 108 17.39 0.02 35.76
CA ASP A 108 16.02 -0.31 36.15
C ASP A 108 15.08 -0.55 34.94
N GLY A 109 15.61 -0.65 33.72
CA GLY A 109 14.88 -0.94 32.49
C GLY A 109 14.10 0.24 31.88
N ARG A 110 14.13 1.41 32.54
CA ARG A 110 13.40 2.59 32.07
C ARG A 110 14.07 3.19 30.84
N LYS A 111 13.27 3.50 29.82
CA LYS A 111 13.74 4.11 28.57
C LYS A 111 14.33 5.49 28.82
N LEU A 112 15.37 5.82 28.07
CA LEU A 112 15.99 7.12 27.98
C LEU A 112 16.15 7.43 26.49
N ARG A 113 15.78 8.63 26.06
CA ARG A 113 15.94 9.05 24.67
C ARG A 113 16.80 10.30 24.62
N MET A 114 17.67 10.35 23.64
CA MET A 114 18.61 11.42 23.39
C MET A 114 18.35 11.93 21.98
N LEU A 115 18.07 13.23 21.84
CA LEU A 115 18.07 13.92 20.57
C LEU A 115 19.45 14.55 20.42
N ASN A 116 20.26 14.02 19.50
CA ASN A 116 21.55 14.60 19.18
C ASN A 116 21.37 15.51 17.98
N VAL A 117 21.92 16.72 18.06
CA VAL A 117 21.99 17.68 16.96
C VAL A 117 23.45 17.92 16.66
N VAL A 118 23.83 17.73 15.41
CA VAL A 118 25.21 17.80 14.92
C VAL A 118 25.25 18.70 13.71
N ASP A 119 26.24 19.59 13.65
CA ASP A 119 26.55 20.34 12.45
C ASP A 119 27.32 19.44 11.45
N GLU A 120 26.79 19.28 10.24
CA GLU A 120 27.36 18.35 9.25
C GLU A 120 28.69 18.85 8.64
N PHE A 121 29.00 20.15 8.75
CA PHE A 121 30.24 20.73 8.24
C PHE A 121 31.40 20.50 9.23
N THR A 122 31.23 20.99 10.46
CA THR A 122 32.24 20.98 11.53
C THR A 122 32.32 19.64 12.24
N ARG A 123 31.27 18.80 12.14
CA ARG A 123 31.08 17.58 12.94
C ARG A 123 30.97 17.83 14.44
N GLU A 124 30.69 19.08 14.83
CA GLU A 124 30.47 19.43 16.23
C GLU A 124 29.07 19.05 16.69
N CYS A 125 28.98 18.54 17.91
CA CYS A 125 27.69 18.28 18.54
C CYS A 125 27.16 19.58 19.15
N LEU A 126 26.12 20.13 18.54
CA LEU A 126 25.49 21.39 18.95
C LEU A 126 24.63 21.21 20.20
N ALA A 127 23.92 20.08 20.29
CA ALA A 127 23.06 19.79 21.43
C ALA A 127 22.84 18.28 21.61
N ILE A 128 22.74 17.86 22.88
CA ILE A 128 22.22 16.55 23.27
C ILE A 128 21.08 16.78 24.25
N ARG A 129 19.84 16.64 23.78
CA ARG A 129 18.66 16.76 24.64
C ARG A 129 18.23 15.39 25.12
N VAL A 130 18.28 15.18 26.43
CA VAL A 130 17.94 13.90 27.06
C VAL A 130 16.59 13.99 27.76
N ALA A 131 15.67 13.07 27.45
CA ALA A 131 14.41 12.95 28.18
C ALA A 131 13.89 11.51 28.16
N ARG A 132 12.94 11.21 29.05
CA ARG A 132 12.26 9.89 29.07
C ARG A 132 11.31 9.70 27.88
N LYS A 133 10.86 10.79 27.27
CA LYS A 133 10.02 10.82 26.08
C LYS A 133 10.43 12.00 25.21
N LEU A 134 10.72 11.71 23.93
CA LEU A 134 10.97 12.69 22.89
C LEU A 134 10.19 12.28 21.64
N SER A 135 9.69 13.25 20.89
CA SER A 135 8.88 13.08 19.69
C SER A 135 9.41 13.97 18.58
N SER A 136 8.91 13.80 17.37
CA SER A 136 9.26 14.67 16.25
C SER A 136 8.87 16.14 16.49
N LEU A 137 7.93 16.41 17.40
CA LEU A 137 7.53 17.78 17.77
C LEU A 137 8.56 18.46 18.68
N ASP A 138 9.48 17.70 19.27
CA ASP A 138 10.55 18.24 20.13
C ASP A 138 11.77 18.70 19.33
N VAL A 139 11.75 18.49 18.01
CA VAL A 139 12.70 19.04 17.03
C VAL A 139 12.11 20.38 16.57
N ILE A 140 12.78 21.48 16.94
CA ILE A 140 12.40 22.87 16.57
C ILE A 140 12.92 23.19 15.18
#